data_AF-A0A7S8A9I1-F1
#
_entry.id   AF-A0A7S8A9I1-F1
#
_cell.length_a   1.000
_cell.length_b   1.000
_cell.length_c   1.000
_cell.angle_alpha   90.00
_cell.angle_beta   90.00
_cell.angle_gamma   90.00
#
_symmetry.space_group_name_H-M   'P 1'
#
loop_
_entity.id
_entity.type
_entity.pdbx_description
1 polymer ?
#
loop_
_entity_poly.entity_id
_entity_poly.type
_entity_poly.pdbx_seq_one_letter_code
_entity_poly.pdbx_strand_id
1 'polypeptide(L)' 'MYQKVAQYCDRIFKGAKPAELPVEQPVIFELSLNLKTATFFGIKFPDHLIARADKIIE' A
#
# COMPACT_ATOMS: atom_id res chain seq x y z
N MET A 1 0.92 -4.28 -6.97
CA MET A 1 1.70 -3.04 -6.78
C MET A 1 2.65 -2.70 -7.94
N TYR A 2 3.30 -3.65 -8.62
CA TYR A 2 4.33 -3.34 -9.65
C TYR A 2 3.84 -3.14 -11.10
N GLN A 3 2.57 -3.42 -11.42
CA GLN A 3 2.09 -3.34 -12.81
C GLN A 3 2.20 -1.92 -13.40
N LYS A 4 1.96 -0.89 -12.60
CA LYS A 4 2.04 0.50 -13.06
C LYS A 4 3.49 0.94 -13.29
N VAL A 5 4.43 0.52 -12.46
CA VAL A 5 5.86 0.87 -12.62
C VAL A 5 6.40 0.39 -13.97
N ALA A 6 6.06 -0.83 -14.38
CA ALA A 6 6.46 -1.36 -15.68
C ALA A 6 5.92 -0.52 -16.85
N GLN A 7 4.69 -0.01 -16.75
CA GLN A 7 4.09 0.87 -17.76
C GLN A 7 4.78 2.23 -17.84
N TYR A 8 5.19 2.81 -16.70
CA TYR A 8 6.01 4.03 -16.70
C TYR A 8 7.36 3.80 -17.39
N CYS A 9 8.04 2.70 -17.05
CA CYS A 9 9.33 2.36 -17.67
C CYS A 9 9.19 2.16 -19.19
N ASP A 10 8.14 1.45 -19.65
CA ASP A 10 7.86 1.27 -21.08
C ASP A 10 7.64 2.60 -21.82
N ARG A 11 6.89 3.54 -21.22
CA ARG A 11 6.68 4.88 -21.81
C ARG A 11 7.98 5.68 -21.90
N ILE A 12 8.81 5.63 -20.86
CA ILE A 12 10.11 6.31 -20.84
C ILE A 12 11.05 5.73 -21.90
N PHE A 13 11.13 4.40 -22.02
CA PHE A 13 11.94 3.75 -23.05
C PHE A 13 11.47 4.03 -24.48
N LYS A 14 10.18 4.35 -24.66
CA LYS A 14 9.62 4.82 -25.93
C LYS A 14 9.83 6.32 -26.19
N GLY A 15 10.54 7.03 -25.31
CA GLY A 15 10.94 8.43 -25.50
C GLY A 15 10.06 9.45 -24.79
N ALA A 16 9.11 9.03 -23.93
CA ALA A 16 8.36 9.97 -23.11
C ALA A 16 9.30 10.63 -22.09
N LYS A 17 9.24 11.96 -21.97
CA LYS A 17 10.01 12.69 -20.97
C LYS A 17 9.45 12.43 -19.58
N PRO A 18 10.26 11.99 -18.61
CA PRO A 18 9.77 11.73 -17.25
C PRO A 18 9.06 12.92 -16.60
N ALA A 19 9.48 14.15 -16.90
CA ALA A 19 8.88 15.38 -16.38
C ALA A 19 7.46 15.66 -16.89
N GLU A 20 7.03 15.00 -17.97
CA GLU A 20 5.69 15.17 -18.57
C GLU A 20 4.75 14.02 -18.21
N LEU A 21 5.27 12.95 -17.60
CA LEU A 21 4.44 11.83 -17.14
C LEU A 21 3.67 12.23 -15.87
N PRO A 22 2.35 12.00 -15.81
CA PRO A 22 1.57 12.30 -14.62
C PRO A 22 2.07 11.45 -13.45
N VAL A 23 1.96 11.92 -12.21
CA VAL A 23 2.22 11.08 -11.03
C VAL A 23 0.92 10.35 -10.67
N GLU A 24 0.91 9.03 -10.78
CA GLU A 24 -0.26 8.22 -10.44
C GLU A 24 -0.36 8.00 -8.92
N GLN A 25 -1.49 8.41 -8.33
CA GLN A 25 -1.81 8.09 -6.94
C GLN A 25 -2.36 6.65 -6.82
N PRO A 26 -1.96 5.89 -5.77
CA PRO A 26 -2.58 4.62 -5.47
C PRO A 26 -4.05 4.81 -5.10
N VAL A 27 -4.92 3.99 -5.66
CA VAL A 27 -6.38 4.00 -5.41
C VAL A 27 -6.83 2.86 -4.49
N ILE A 28 -5.96 1.87 -4.26
CA ILE A 28 -6.22 0.71 -3.41
C ILE A 28 -5.23 0.77 -2.25
N PHE A 29 -5.77 0.69 -1.04
CA PHE A 29 -5.02 0.63 0.21
C PHE A 29 -5.45 -0.63 0.96
N GLU A 30 -4.50 -1.28 1.62
CA GLU A 30 -4.74 -2.44 2.48
C GLU A 30 -4.42 -2.06 3.93
N LEU A 31 -5.37 -2.27 4.83
CA LEU A 31 -5.19 -2.11 6.27
C LEU A 31 -4.67 -3.42 6.87
N SER A 32 -3.39 -3.44 7.22
CA SER A 32 -2.77 -4.57 7.93
C SER A 32 -2.53 -4.25 9.40
N LEU A 33 -2.99 -5.12 10.31
CA LEU A 33 -2.78 -4.99 11.76
C LEU A 33 -1.90 -6.11 12.29
N ASN A 34 -0.91 -5.77 13.12
CA ASN A 34 -0.05 -6.73 13.80
C ASN A 34 -0.44 -6.83 15.28
N LEU A 35 -1.25 -7.84 15.61
CA LEU A 35 -1.77 -8.06 16.96
C LEU A 35 -0.69 -8.58 17.90
N LYS A 36 0.28 -9.35 17.39
CA LYS A 36 1.43 -9.83 18.17
C LYS A 36 2.23 -8.67 18.74
N THR A 37 2.60 -7.74 17.87
CA THR A 37 3.38 -6.57 18.23
C THR A 37 2.57 -5.63 19.13
N ALA A 38 1.28 -5.42 18.82
CA ALA A 38 0.42 -4.60 19.67
C ALA A 38 0.30 -5.17 21.09
N THR A 39 0.12 -6.49 21.22
CA THR A 39 0.05 -7.16 22.52
C THR A 39 1.36 -7.05 23.29
N PHE A 40 2.50 -7.21 22.63
CA PHE A 40 3.82 -7.02 23.23
C PHE A 40 4.02 -5.61 23.81
N PHE A 41 3.52 -4.59 23.12
CA PHE A 41 3.58 -3.20 23.57
C PHE A 41 2.40 -2.78 24.46
N GLY A 42 1.48 -3.69 24.80
CA GLY A 42 0.29 -3.37 25.60
C GLY A 42 -0.74 -2.46 24.90
N ILE A 43 -0.66 -2.34 23.58
CA ILE A 43 -1.59 -1.56 22.76
C ILE A 43 -2.78 -2.44 22.40
N LYS A 44 -4.00 -2.00 22.74
CA LYS A 44 -5.24 -2.67 22.36
C LYS A 44 -5.93 -1.91 21.23
N PHE A 45 -6.12 -2.57 20.09
CA PHE A 45 -6.90 -1.99 19.00
C PHE A 45 -8.40 -2.08 19.27
N PRO A 46 -9.20 -1.08 18.85
CA PRO A 46 -10.66 -1.18 18.90
C PRO A 46 -11.20 -2.27 17.95
N ASP A 47 -12.25 -2.96 18.35
CA ASP A 47 -12.82 -4.09 17.59
C ASP A 47 -13.28 -3.69 16.18
N HIS A 48 -13.80 -2.46 16.01
CA HIS A 48 -14.20 -1.95 14.70
C HIS A 48 -13.01 -1.74 13.75
N LEU A 49 -11.82 -1.48 14.28
CA LEU A 49 -10.60 -1.34 13.49
C LEU A 49 -10.09 -2.73 13.06
N ILE A 50 -10.16 -3.71 13.96
CA ILE A 50 -9.81 -5.11 13.68
C ILE A 50 -10.74 -5.69 12.61
N ALA A 51 -12.05 -5.46 12.74
CA ALA A 51 -13.05 -5.94 11.79
C ALA A 51 -12.90 -5.34 10.38
N ARG A 52 -12.22 -4.18 10.26
CA ARG A 52 -11.96 -3.51 8.98
C ARG A 52 -10.59 -3.87 8.39
N ALA A 53 -9.73 -4.57 9.12
CA ALA A 53 -8.42 -4.92 8.64
C ALA A 53 -8.52 -5.96 7.50
N ASP A 54 -7.85 -5.66 6.39
CA ASP A 54 -7.72 -6.58 5.26
C ASP A 54 -6.78 -7.74 5.60
N LYS A 55 -5.85 -7.51 6.54
CA LYS A 55 -4.91 -8.54 7.00
C LYS A 55 -4.60 -8.39 8.48
N ILE A 56 -4.57 -9.53 9.16
CA ILE A 56 -4.15 -9.64 10.56
C ILE A 56 -2.89 -10.49 10.62
N ILE A 57 -1.92 -10.03 11.43
CA ILE A 57 -0.68 -10.74 11.73
C ILE A 57 -0.71 -11.11 13.22
N GLU A 58 -0.65 -12.41 13.50
CA GLU A 58 -0.72 -13.02 14.84
C GLU A 58 0.65 -13.49 15.38
#